data_AF-A0A833JF96-F1
#
_entry.id   AF-A0A833JF96-F1
#
_cell.length_a   1.000
_cell.length_b   1.000
_cell.length_c   1.000
_cell.angle_alpha   90.00
_cell.angle_beta   90.00
_cell.angle_gamma   90.00
#
_symmetry.space_group_name_H-M   'P 1'
#
loop_
_entity.id
_entity.type
_entity.pdbx_description
1 polymer ?
#
loop_
_entity_poly.entity_id
_entity_poly.type
_entity_poly.pdbx_seq_one_letter_code
_entity_poly.pdbx_strand_id
1 'polypeptide(L)'
;MSYLSNSQLEKLHSWEQSLFTDPKNFTTRITNKNRNNGRLELKYDKEFIFTTHGISGGHFYSESNLTPLLKENPESVFKKWDAMSICVVSDKAPFFYGSSIGFILGIPKQNILLTSPEDLWFNNHIGTLFDKNIDPSIKEKRVKNKKIINNGLLSIHVKEKIDKILSPLELFTAPKKIITHKDIHNEVIVCGKPDVNIHRGFPKTGTIKVKAAYVLINEEINQKKEDIIMKKEYSYISQISRRFNIPIIFIPGLIK
;
A
#
# COMPACT_ATOMS: atom_id res chain seq x y z
N MET A 1 4.90 24.37 -18.39
CA MET A 1 6.14 23.82 -17.80
C MET A 1 5.81 22.46 -17.19
N SER A 2 6.75 21.51 -17.12
CA SER A 2 6.57 20.30 -16.27
C SER A 2 6.70 20.75 -14.81
N TYR A 3 5.86 20.26 -13.91
CA TYR A 3 5.98 20.54 -12.47
C TYR A 3 7.12 19.73 -11.83
N LEU A 4 7.55 18.63 -12.48
CA LEU A 4 8.73 17.87 -12.09
C LEU A 4 10.00 18.42 -12.74
N SER A 5 11.04 18.57 -11.92
CA SER A 5 12.44 18.78 -12.33
C SER A 5 13.02 17.57 -13.05
N ASN A 6 14.12 17.76 -13.81
CA ASN A 6 14.79 16.66 -14.51
C ASN A 6 15.21 15.53 -13.56
N SER A 7 15.71 15.85 -12.37
CA SER A 7 16.07 14.85 -11.35
C SER A 7 14.85 14.04 -10.88
N GLN A 8 13.68 14.67 -10.76
CA GLN A 8 12.45 13.94 -10.40
C GLN A 8 11.94 13.06 -11.55
N LEU A 9 12.17 13.46 -12.81
CA LEU A 9 11.88 12.61 -13.96
C LEU A 9 12.74 11.36 -13.99
N GLU A 10 14.05 11.49 -13.74
CA GLU A 10 14.97 10.35 -13.61
C GLU A 10 14.53 9.40 -12.49
N LYS A 11 14.12 9.95 -11.35
CA LYS A 11 13.57 9.15 -10.25
C LYS A 11 12.26 8.47 -10.64
N LEU A 12 11.40 9.12 -11.42
CA LEU A 12 10.18 8.50 -11.95
C LEU A 12 10.49 7.29 -12.85
N HIS A 13 11.58 7.31 -13.61
CA HIS A 13 12.03 6.14 -14.39
C HIS A 13 12.46 4.95 -13.52
N SER A 14 12.87 5.16 -12.28
CA SER A 14 13.14 4.05 -11.35
C SER A 14 11.88 3.31 -10.89
N TRP A 15 10.68 3.82 -11.23
CA TRP A 15 9.39 3.15 -10.99
C TRP A 15 8.95 2.25 -12.15
N GLU A 16 9.81 2.01 -13.15
CA GLU A 16 9.52 1.07 -14.22
C GLU A 16 9.27 -0.33 -13.67
N GLN A 17 8.21 -0.97 -14.17
CA GLN A 17 7.74 -2.25 -13.63
C GLN A 17 8.73 -3.40 -13.86
N SER A 18 9.63 -3.28 -14.83
CA SER A 18 10.73 -4.22 -15.05
C SER A 18 11.78 -4.22 -13.92
N LEU A 19 11.79 -3.19 -13.08
CA LEU A 19 12.68 -3.07 -11.92
C LEU A 19 12.07 -3.67 -10.64
N PHE A 20 10.80 -4.07 -10.68
CA PHE A 20 10.11 -4.72 -9.57
C PHE A 20 10.11 -6.22 -9.72
N THR A 21 10.07 -6.93 -8.59
CA THR A 21 10.01 -8.37 -8.59
C THR A 21 8.67 -8.84 -9.15
N ASP A 22 8.70 -9.74 -10.13
CA ASP A 22 7.51 -10.48 -10.55
C ASP A 22 7.11 -11.44 -9.42
N PRO A 23 5.89 -11.35 -8.85
CA PRO A 23 5.42 -12.26 -7.82
C PRO A 23 5.51 -13.74 -8.17
N LYS A 24 5.49 -14.10 -9.47
CA LYS A 24 5.67 -15.48 -9.92
C LYS A 24 7.08 -16.04 -9.64
N ASN A 25 8.07 -15.17 -9.57
CA ASN A 25 9.46 -15.53 -9.30
C ASN A 25 9.81 -15.45 -7.81
N PHE A 26 8.86 -15.00 -6.97
CA PHE A 26 9.05 -14.90 -5.54
C PHE A 26 8.92 -16.25 -4.88
N THR A 27 9.91 -16.58 -4.05
CA THR A 27 9.98 -17.83 -3.28
C THR A 27 10.44 -17.50 -1.87
N THR A 28 9.87 -18.18 -0.88
CA THR A 28 10.18 -17.98 0.53
C THR A 28 10.65 -19.29 1.14
N ARG A 29 11.74 -19.23 1.91
CA ARG A 29 12.15 -20.31 2.82
C ARG A 29 12.17 -19.79 4.24
N ILE A 30 11.19 -20.23 5.02
CA ILE A 30 11.18 -19.95 6.45
C ILE A 30 12.20 -20.89 7.10
N THR A 31 13.37 -20.36 7.49
CA THR A 31 14.37 -21.12 8.22
C THR A 31 14.26 -20.86 9.73
N ASN A 32 13.84 -21.88 10.48
CA ASN A 32 13.87 -21.88 11.94
C ASN A 32 15.33 -21.87 12.44
N LYS A 33 15.88 -20.69 12.77
CA LYS A 33 17.31 -20.59 13.14
C LYS A 33 17.65 -20.30 14.60
N ASN A 34 16.70 -20.04 15.51
CA ASN A 34 17.05 -19.81 16.92
C ASN A 34 16.07 -20.39 17.93
N ARG A 35 16.38 -21.60 18.43
CA ARG A 35 15.71 -22.20 19.61
C ARG A 35 15.99 -21.46 20.92
N ASN A 36 17.00 -20.59 20.97
CA ASN A 36 17.47 -20.02 22.23
C ASN A 36 16.77 -18.70 22.63
N ASN A 37 16.18 -17.96 21.68
CA ASN A 37 15.55 -16.66 21.95
C ASN A 37 14.11 -16.53 21.43
N GLY A 38 13.51 -17.59 20.86
CA GLY A 38 12.13 -17.59 20.36
C GLY A 38 11.84 -16.68 19.15
N ARG A 39 12.84 -15.93 18.65
CA ARG A 39 12.70 -15.09 17.45
C ARG A 39 13.13 -15.84 16.20
N LEU A 40 12.23 -15.88 15.24
CA LEU A 40 12.46 -16.47 13.93
C LEU A 40 13.14 -15.49 12.99
N GLU A 41 14.17 -15.97 12.31
CA GLU A 41 14.88 -15.20 11.30
C GLU A 41 14.21 -15.47 9.96
N LEU A 42 13.46 -14.48 9.47
CA LEU A 42 12.89 -14.51 8.14
C LEU A 42 14.01 -14.31 7.12
N LYS A 43 14.38 -15.37 6.40
CA LYS A 43 15.30 -15.29 5.27
C LYS A 43 14.52 -15.42 3.97
N TYR A 44 14.76 -14.49 3.06
CA TYR A 44 14.25 -14.58 1.70
C TYR A 44 15.31 -15.24 0.81
N ASP A 45 14.89 -16.10 -0.12
CA ASP A 45 15.82 -16.79 -1.02
C ASP A 45 16.50 -15.83 -2.01
N LYS A 46 15.84 -14.70 -2.29
CA LYS A 46 16.30 -13.64 -3.19
C LYS A 46 15.86 -12.29 -2.68
N GLU A 47 16.61 -11.25 -3.03
CA GLU A 47 16.16 -9.87 -2.87
C GLU A 47 14.84 -9.67 -3.62
N PHE A 48 13.93 -8.88 -3.05
CA PHE A 48 12.67 -8.57 -3.70
C PHE A 48 12.25 -7.13 -3.45
N ILE A 49 11.41 -6.63 -4.36
CA ILE A 49 10.74 -5.35 -4.19
C ILE A 49 9.35 -5.40 -4.82
N PHE A 50 8.34 -5.00 -4.06
CA PHE A 50 6.94 -4.95 -4.46
C PHE A 50 6.33 -3.60 -4.15
N THR A 51 5.34 -3.19 -4.94
CA THR A 51 4.36 -2.19 -4.54
C THR A 51 3.11 -2.87 -4.02
N THR A 52 2.62 -2.48 -2.84
CA THR A 52 1.51 -3.17 -2.19
C THR A 52 0.44 -2.22 -1.66
N HIS A 53 -0.81 -2.69 -1.69
CA HIS A 53 -1.94 -2.04 -1.05
C HIS A 53 -2.60 -3.01 -0.07
N GLY A 54 -2.59 -2.67 1.22
CA GLY A 54 -3.22 -3.47 2.28
C GLY A 54 -4.73 -3.23 2.38
N ILE A 55 -5.47 -4.28 2.70
CA ILE A 55 -6.92 -4.21 2.88
C ILE A 55 -7.22 -4.09 4.38
N SER A 56 -7.51 -2.88 4.85
CA SER A 56 -7.66 -2.58 6.28
C SER A 56 -8.54 -3.59 7.04
N GLY A 57 -8.03 -4.06 8.19
CA GLY A 57 -8.69 -5.00 9.10
C GLY A 57 -10.10 -4.55 9.56
N GLY A 58 -10.36 -3.24 9.55
CA GLY A 58 -11.65 -2.67 9.94
C GLY A 58 -12.85 -3.09 9.08
N HIS A 59 -12.61 -3.70 7.92
CA HIS A 59 -13.66 -4.15 7.00
C HIS A 59 -14.20 -5.55 7.29
N PHE A 60 -13.57 -6.31 8.18
CA PHE A 60 -13.94 -7.72 8.41
C PHE A 60 -14.96 -7.91 9.55
N TYR A 61 -15.40 -6.85 10.21
CA TYR A 61 -16.34 -6.92 11.35
C TYR A 61 -17.77 -7.29 10.92
N SER A 62 -18.21 -6.98 9.70
CA SER A 62 -19.50 -7.45 9.15
C SER A 62 -19.48 -7.54 7.62
N GLU A 63 -20.26 -8.46 7.03
CA GLU A 63 -20.33 -8.63 5.57
C GLU A 63 -20.85 -7.38 4.83
N SER A 64 -21.75 -6.64 5.49
CA SER A 64 -22.26 -5.35 5.02
C SER A 64 -21.16 -4.28 4.91
N ASN A 65 -20.07 -4.39 5.69
CA ASN A 65 -18.97 -3.43 5.74
C ASN A 65 -17.73 -3.85 4.93
N LEU A 66 -17.79 -5.00 4.23
CA LEU A 66 -16.69 -5.42 3.37
C LEU A 66 -16.44 -4.40 2.25
N THR A 67 -15.17 -4.03 2.10
CA THR A 67 -14.69 -3.16 1.03
C THR A 67 -15.01 -3.74 -0.36
N PRO A 68 -15.25 -2.90 -1.39
CA PRO A 68 -15.38 -3.35 -2.78
C PRO A 68 -14.22 -4.22 -3.26
N LEU A 69 -13.01 -4.03 -2.71
CA LEU A 69 -11.83 -4.86 -3.00
C LEU A 69 -12.00 -6.35 -2.66
N LEU A 70 -12.98 -6.69 -1.80
CA LEU A 70 -13.31 -8.07 -1.41
C LEU A 70 -14.61 -8.57 -2.04
N LYS A 71 -15.24 -7.79 -2.92
CA LYS A 71 -16.53 -8.10 -3.56
C LYS A 71 -16.45 -8.09 -5.09
N GLU A 72 -15.68 -7.15 -5.63
CA GLU A 72 -15.54 -6.86 -7.06
C GLU A 72 -14.14 -7.22 -7.56
N ASN A 73 -13.93 -7.14 -8.88
CA ASN A 73 -12.60 -7.22 -9.46
C ASN A 73 -11.73 -6.07 -8.93
N PRO A 74 -10.61 -6.32 -8.23
CA PRO A 74 -9.79 -5.27 -7.63
C PRO A 74 -9.26 -4.24 -8.64
N GLU A 75 -8.86 -4.65 -9.86
CA GLU A 75 -8.43 -3.71 -10.90
C GLU A 75 -9.56 -2.74 -11.28
N SER A 76 -10.80 -3.24 -11.37
CA SER A 76 -11.97 -2.40 -11.64
C SER A 76 -12.30 -1.44 -10.50
N VAL A 77 -11.98 -1.80 -9.26
CA VAL A 77 -12.12 -0.91 -8.09
C VAL A 77 -11.06 0.20 -8.15
N PHE A 78 -9.79 -0.16 -8.32
CA PHE A 78 -8.70 0.81 -8.37
C PHE A 78 -8.87 1.84 -9.50
N LYS A 79 -9.40 1.42 -10.66
CA LYS A 79 -9.70 2.33 -11.79
C LYS A 79 -10.68 3.46 -11.45
N LYS A 80 -11.48 3.31 -10.40
CA LYS A 80 -12.45 4.33 -9.96
C LYS A 80 -11.83 5.34 -9.00
N TRP A 81 -10.67 5.05 -8.43
CA TRP A 81 -10.05 5.87 -7.39
C TRP A 81 -9.19 6.98 -7.99
N ASP A 82 -9.51 8.23 -7.64
CA ASP A 82 -8.72 9.40 -8.06
C ASP A 82 -7.28 9.34 -7.55
N ALA A 83 -7.14 8.97 -6.28
CA ALA A 83 -5.86 8.76 -5.62
C ALA A 83 -5.99 7.68 -4.55
N MET A 84 -4.92 6.91 -4.36
CA MET A 84 -4.81 5.94 -3.28
C MET A 84 -3.38 5.87 -2.78
N SER A 85 -3.24 5.44 -1.53
CA SER A 85 -1.94 5.18 -0.96
C SER A 85 -1.58 3.72 -1.09
N ILE A 86 -0.31 3.51 -1.40
CA ILE A 86 0.35 2.21 -1.45
C ILE A 86 1.68 2.34 -0.69
N CYS A 87 2.31 1.22 -0.43
CA CYS A 87 3.67 1.19 0.11
C CYS A 87 4.58 0.36 -0.80
N VAL A 88 5.88 0.56 -0.63
CA VAL A 88 6.89 -0.32 -1.23
C VAL A 88 7.33 -1.32 -0.18
N VAL A 89 7.49 -2.60 -0.52
CA VAL A 89 7.98 -3.61 0.41
C VAL A 89 9.18 -4.30 -0.21
N SER A 90 10.21 -4.55 0.58
CA SER A 90 11.41 -5.27 0.14
C SER A 90 11.93 -6.22 1.21
N ASP A 91 12.91 -7.05 0.86
CA ASP A 91 13.65 -7.90 1.81
C ASP A 91 14.35 -7.08 2.91
N LYS A 92 14.74 -5.84 2.60
CA LYS A 92 15.39 -4.90 3.52
C LYS A 92 14.40 -4.12 4.38
N ALA A 93 13.14 -4.04 3.95
CA ALA A 93 12.07 -3.35 4.67
C ALA A 93 10.72 -4.09 4.47
N PRO A 94 10.54 -5.26 5.11
CA PRO A 94 9.36 -6.11 4.94
C PRO A 94 8.18 -5.63 5.81
N PHE A 95 7.90 -4.33 5.80
CA PHE A 95 6.83 -3.70 6.58
C PHE A 95 5.59 -3.47 5.73
N PHE A 96 4.45 -3.94 6.21
CA PHE A 96 3.15 -3.82 5.55
C PHE A 96 2.21 -3.01 6.44
N TYR A 97 1.48 -2.05 5.87
CA TYR A 97 0.62 -1.17 6.65
C TYR A 97 -0.84 -1.61 6.65
N GLY A 98 -1.42 -1.65 7.85
CA GLY A 98 -2.87 -1.70 8.06
C GLY A 98 -3.56 -3.04 7.80
N SER A 99 -2.87 -4.09 7.33
CA SER A 99 -3.48 -5.41 7.14
C SER A 99 -2.49 -6.56 6.99
N SER A 100 -2.95 -7.76 7.34
CA SER A 100 -2.31 -9.04 7.06
C SER A 100 -2.48 -9.51 5.61
N ILE A 101 -3.42 -8.91 4.86
CA ILE A 101 -3.74 -9.27 3.49
C ILE A 101 -3.84 -8.04 2.59
N GLY A 102 -3.58 -8.26 1.31
CA GLY A 102 -3.76 -7.21 0.32
C GLY A 102 -3.32 -7.64 -1.07
N PHE A 103 -2.97 -6.65 -1.88
CA PHE A 103 -2.56 -6.88 -3.26
C PHE A 103 -1.15 -6.36 -3.52
N ILE A 104 -0.38 -7.13 -4.29
CA ILE A 104 0.80 -6.65 -5.00
C ILE A 104 0.34 -6.07 -6.32
N LEU A 105 0.70 -4.83 -6.55
CA LEU A 105 0.25 -4.03 -7.67
C LEU A 105 1.38 -3.82 -8.66
N GLY A 106 1.04 -3.83 -9.95
CA GLY A 106 1.87 -3.27 -10.99
C GLY A 106 1.38 -1.87 -11.32
N ILE A 107 2.17 -0.86 -10.94
CA ILE A 107 1.82 0.55 -11.06
C ILE A 107 2.59 1.16 -12.22
N PRO A 108 1.92 1.62 -13.30
CA PRO A 108 2.61 2.39 -14.32
C PRO A 108 3.27 3.62 -13.69
N LYS A 109 4.54 3.90 -13.99
CA LYS A 109 5.28 5.01 -13.36
C LYS A 109 4.56 6.35 -13.47
N GLN A 110 3.84 6.59 -14.56
CA GLN A 110 3.08 7.83 -14.76
C GLN A 110 1.88 7.98 -13.81
N ASN A 111 1.48 6.92 -13.11
CA ASN A 111 0.43 6.96 -12.08
C ASN A 111 0.97 7.45 -10.73
N ILE A 112 2.28 7.51 -10.50
CA ILE A 112 2.84 8.01 -9.24
C ILE A 112 2.58 9.51 -9.13
N LEU A 113 1.86 9.94 -8.10
CA LEU A 113 1.57 11.35 -7.85
C LEU A 113 2.66 11.98 -6.98
N LEU A 114 3.03 11.29 -5.90
CA LEU A 114 4.10 11.70 -4.99
C LEU A 114 4.57 10.52 -4.14
N THR A 115 5.72 10.69 -3.51
CA THR A 115 6.35 9.68 -2.66
C THR A 115 6.81 10.32 -1.35
N SER A 116 6.78 9.60 -0.25
CA SER A 116 7.25 10.08 1.05
C SER A 116 7.86 8.98 1.90
N PRO A 117 9.04 9.19 2.50
CA PRO A 117 9.60 8.27 3.50
C PRO A 117 8.92 8.42 4.88
N GLU A 118 7.93 9.31 4.98
CA GLU A 118 7.13 9.62 6.17
C GLU A 118 5.67 9.25 5.93
N ASP A 119 4.90 9.13 7.01
CA ASP A 119 3.45 9.04 6.95
C ASP A 119 2.87 10.39 6.49
N LEU A 120 2.06 10.38 5.46
CA LEU A 120 1.35 11.56 4.95
C LEU A 120 -0.01 11.75 5.61
N TRP A 121 -0.44 10.79 6.44
CA TRP A 121 -1.81 10.67 6.91
C TRP A 121 -2.79 10.83 5.74
N PHE A 122 -2.42 10.27 4.59
CA PHE A 122 -3.33 10.21 3.47
C PHE A 122 -4.46 9.29 3.89
N ASN A 123 -5.69 9.72 3.67
CA ASN A 123 -6.81 8.81 3.89
C ASN A 123 -6.84 7.86 2.69
N ASN A 124 -6.16 6.73 2.84
CA ASN A 124 -5.88 5.65 1.88
C ASN A 124 -7.11 4.99 1.25
N HIS A 125 -8.28 5.53 1.54
CA HIS A 125 -9.53 4.81 1.47
C HIS A 125 -10.64 5.69 0.90
N ILE A 126 -10.39 6.32 -0.24
CA ILE A 126 -11.47 6.79 -1.10
C ILE A 126 -12.40 5.58 -1.36
N GLY A 127 -13.59 5.62 -0.77
CA GLY A 127 -14.56 4.52 -0.81
C GLY A 127 -14.77 3.73 0.50
N THR A 128 -14.08 4.06 1.60
CA THR A 128 -14.44 3.51 2.91
C THR A 128 -15.31 4.48 3.69
N LEU A 129 -16.40 3.96 4.22
CA LEU A 129 -17.29 4.64 5.16
C LEU A 129 -16.66 4.76 6.56
N PHE A 130 -15.35 4.97 6.67
CA PHE A 130 -14.68 5.13 7.97
C PHE A 130 -15.15 6.36 8.75
N ASP A 131 -15.90 7.25 8.10
CA ASP A 131 -16.30 8.53 8.66
C ASP A 131 -17.75 8.59 9.17
N LYS A 132 -18.36 7.44 9.51
CA LYS A 132 -19.67 7.43 10.19
C LYS A 132 -19.57 7.44 11.72
N ASN A 133 -18.43 7.08 12.29
CA ASN A 133 -18.21 6.99 13.74
C ASN A 133 -17.19 7.99 14.27
N ILE A 134 -16.75 8.97 13.47
CA ILE A 134 -16.00 10.11 14.00
C ILE A 134 -17.00 10.96 14.78
N ASP A 135 -16.70 11.22 16.05
CA ASP A 135 -17.43 12.15 16.91
C ASP A 135 -17.84 13.39 16.09
N PRO A 136 -19.15 13.70 16.00
CA PRO A 136 -19.64 14.87 15.28
C PRO A 136 -18.91 16.17 15.65
N SER A 137 -18.39 16.28 16.88
CA SER A 137 -17.61 17.43 17.34
C SER A 137 -16.23 17.54 16.67
N ILE A 138 -15.59 16.40 16.36
CA ILE A 138 -14.32 16.32 15.61
C ILE A 138 -14.59 16.57 14.13
N LYS A 139 -15.72 16.07 13.62
CA LYS A 139 -16.17 16.28 12.24
C LYS A 139 -16.50 17.76 11.98
N GLU A 140 -17.21 18.41 12.88
CA GLU A 140 -17.49 19.85 12.81
C GLU A 140 -16.23 20.70 12.95
N LYS A 141 -15.28 20.37 13.84
CA LYS A 141 -13.99 21.08 13.91
C LYS A 141 -13.16 20.91 12.63
N ARG A 142 -13.19 19.72 12.01
CA ARG A 142 -12.51 19.44 10.73
C ARG A 142 -13.15 20.17 9.54
N VAL A 143 -14.46 20.34 9.55
CA VAL A 143 -15.23 20.97 8.46
C VAL A 143 -15.30 22.50 8.62
N LYS A 144 -15.53 23.04 9.83
CA LYS A 144 -15.64 24.49 10.07
C LYS A 144 -14.34 25.27 9.81
N ASN A 145 -13.17 24.62 9.97
CA ASN A 145 -11.88 25.26 9.76
C ASN A 145 -11.28 25.08 8.35
N LYS A 146 -11.97 24.41 7.42
CA LYS A 146 -11.49 24.26 6.04
C LYS A 146 -12.63 24.56 5.05
N LYS A 147 -12.57 25.74 4.43
CA LYS A 147 -13.40 26.14 3.26
C LYS A 147 -13.21 25.23 2.02
N ILE A 148 -12.50 24.10 2.15
CA ILE A 148 -12.20 23.15 1.09
C ILE A 148 -12.54 21.76 1.62
N ILE A 149 -13.56 21.14 1.03
CA ILE A 149 -13.89 19.73 1.28
C ILE A 149 -12.70 18.91 0.77
N ASN A 150 -12.00 18.28 1.71
CA ASN A 150 -10.72 17.63 1.46
C ASN A 150 -10.94 16.24 0.84
N ASN A 151 -10.91 16.15 -0.49
CA ASN A 151 -11.09 14.91 -1.25
C ASN A 151 -9.77 14.10 -1.39
N GLY A 152 -8.96 14.04 -0.33
CA GLY A 152 -7.70 13.27 -0.29
C GLY A 152 -6.48 13.99 -0.91
N LEU A 153 -6.62 14.67 -2.05
CA LEU A 153 -5.50 15.34 -2.74
C LEU A 153 -5.20 16.77 -2.24
N LEU A 154 -6.09 17.40 -1.48
CA LEU A 154 -6.01 18.82 -1.10
C LEU A 154 -5.65 19.05 0.37
N SER A 155 -5.12 18.05 1.07
CA SER A 155 -4.60 18.26 2.42
C SER A 155 -3.35 19.15 2.33
N ILE A 156 -3.17 20.09 3.27
CA ILE A 156 -2.03 21.02 3.26
C ILE A 156 -0.68 20.27 3.26
N HIS A 157 -0.63 19.12 3.94
CA HIS A 157 0.52 18.22 4.01
C HIS A 157 0.85 17.56 2.66
N VAL A 158 -0.18 17.21 1.88
CA VAL A 158 0.00 16.72 0.50
C VAL A 158 0.48 17.86 -0.38
N LYS A 159 -0.13 19.05 -0.27
CA LYS A 159 0.18 20.23 -1.10
C LYS A 159 1.64 20.69 -1.00
N GLU A 160 2.23 20.67 0.21
CA GLU A 160 3.64 21.02 0.44
C GLU A 160 4.63 19.93 0.00
N LYS A 161 4.12 18.73 -0.29
CA LYS A 161 4.89 17.56 -0.76
C LYS A 161 4.59 17.20 -2.21
N ILE A 162 3.70 17.95 -2.89
CA ILE A 162 3.49 17.87 -4.35
C ILE A 162 4.85 18.02 -5.04
N ASP A 163 5.09 17.22 -6.05
CA ASP A 163 6.33 17.12 -6.83
C ASP A 163 7.49 16.33 -6.20
N LYS A 164 7.40 15.83 -4.96
CA LYS A 164 8.49 14.99 -4.40
C LYS A 164 8.38 13.55 -4.89
N ILE A 165 9.13 13.23 -5.94
CA ILE A 165 9.39 11.87 -6.40
C ILE A 165 10.76 11.41 -5.88
N LEU A 166 10.75 10.31 -5.13
CA LEU A 166 11.89 9.52 -4.71
C LEU A 166 11.87 8.21 -5.50
N SER A 167 13.04 7.64 -5.72
CA SER A 167 13.14 6.25 -6.18
C SER A 167 12.66 5.28 -5.09
N PRO A 168 12.24 4.05 -5.46
CA PRO A 168 11.87 3.02 -4.49
C PRO A 168 12.99 2.75 -3.46
N LEU A 169 14.26 2.80 -3.88
CA LEU A 169 15.40 2.63 -2.97
C LEU A 169 15.56 3.80 -2.00
N GLU A 170 15.41 5.03 -2.48
CA GLU A 170 15.47 6.24 -1.64
C GLU A 170 14.36 6.27 -0.58
N LEU A 171 13.20 5.66 -0.82
CA LEU A 171 12.15 5.54 0.21
C LEU A 171 12.61 4.73 1.44
N PHE A 172 13.54 3.82 1.25
CA PHE A 172 14.11 3.02 2.34
C PHE A 172 15.29 3.72 3.01
N THR A 173 16.08 4.48 2.26
CA THR A 173 17.36 5.05 2.72
C THR A 173 17.32 6.55 3.06
N ALA A 174 16.25 7.26 2.70
CA ALA A 174 16.10 8.67 3.02
C ALA A 174 16.27 8.90 4.53
N PRO A 175 16.96 9.99 4.94
CA PRO A 175 17.14 10.30 6.35
C PRO A 175 15.78 10.54 7.00
N LYS A 176 15.33 9.54 7.76
CA LYS A 176 14.11 9.60 8.55
C LYS A 176 14.46 10.20 9.91
N LYS A 177 13.59 11.03 10.48
CA LYS A 177 13.61 11.31 11.93
C LYS A 177 13.15 10.04 12.65
N ILE A 178 13.95 8.97 12.58
CA ILE A 178 13.63 7.67 13.19
C ILE A 178 13.83 7.86 14.69
N ILE A 179 12.74 7.99 15.43
CA ILE A 179 12.76 7.93 16.88
C ILE A 179 12.66 6.46 17.31
N THR A 180 11.90 5.65 16.57
CA THR A 180 11.75 4.21 16.78
C THR A 180 11.53 3.43 15.47
N HIS A 181 11.70 2.10 15.48
CA HIS A 181 11.32 1.23 14.35
C HIS A 181 9.83 1.31 13.97
N LYS A 182 8.98 1.97 14.78
CA LYS A 182 7.56 2.20 14.49
C LYS A 182 7.32 3.39 13.58
N ASP A 183 8.32 4.24 13.38
CA ASP A 183 8.22 5.49 12.58
C ASP A 183 8.76 5.33 11.16
N ILE A 184 9.04 4.09 10.72
CA ILE A 184 9.43 3.80 9.35
C ILE A 184 8.16 3.80 8.52
N HIS A 185 8.07 4.72 7.57
CA HIS A 185 7.04 4.78 6.54
C HIS A 185 7.70 4.82 5.14
N ASN A 186 6.92 4.54 4.11
CA ASN A 186 7.33 4.62 2.70
C ASN A 186 6.11 4.73 1.80
N GLU A 187 5.35 5.78 2.09
CA GLU A 187 4.07 6.04 1.46
C GLU A 187 4.24 6.55 0.03
N VAL A 188 3.40 6.03 -0.85
CA VAL A 188 3.36 6.41 -2.25
C VAL A 188 1.91 6.67 -2.61
N ILE A 189 1.62 7.89 -3.08
CA ILE A 189 0.28 8.22 -3.55
C ILE A 189 0.25 8.02 -5.06
N VAL A 190 -0.74 7.28 -5.52
CA VAL A 190 -0.90 6.92 -6.93
C VAL A 190 -2.29 7.21 -7.42
N CYS A 191 -2.41 7.60 -8.69
CA CYS A 191 -3.68 7.76 -9.37
C CYS A 191 -4.19 6.40 -9.86
N GLY A 192 -5.40 6.04 -9.45
CA GLY A 192 -6.05 4.80 -9.89
C GLY A 192 -6.73 4.94 -11.25
N LYS A 193 -7.25 6.13 -11.56
CA LYS A 193 -7.94 6.42 -12.83
C LYS A 193 -6.98 6.36 -14.02
N PRO A 194 -7.30 5.60 -15.08
CA PRO A 194 -6.56 5.64 -16.33
C PRO A 194 -6.89 6.91 -17.13
N ASP A 195 -6.07 7.20 -18.14
CA ASP A 195 -6.28 8.28 -19.12
C ASP A 195 -6.23 9.71 -18.56
N VAL A 196 -5.62 9.88 -17.37
CA VAL A 196 -5.36 11.17 -16.73
C VAL A 196 -3.93 11.63 -17.08
N ASN A 197 -3.78 12.89 -17.51
CA ASN A 197 -2.45 13.46 -17.73
C ASN A 197 -1.96 14.14 -16.45
N ILE A 198 -1.03 13.50 -15.75
CA ILE A 198 -0.43 14.00 -14.50
C ILE A 198 0.91 14.68 -14.79
N HIS A 199 1.79 13.96 -15.49
CA HIS A 199 3.16 14.39 -15.77
C HIS A 199 3.28 14.88 -17.21
N ARG A 200 3.61 16.16 -17.40
CA ARG A 200 3.78 16.73 -18.73
C ARG A 200 4.91 16.01 -19.48
N GLY A 201 4.63 15.56 -20.70
CA GLY A 201 5.59 14.85 -21.54
C GLY A 201 5.64 13.33 -21.31
N PHE A 202 4.87 12.80 -20.36
CA PHE A 202 4.66 11.37 -20.18
C PHE A 202 3.33 10.95 -20.81
N PRO A 203 3.16 9.64 -21.13
CA PRO A 203 1.86 9.09 -21.42
C PRO A 203 0.86 9.35 -20.28
N LYS A 204 -0.42 9.37 -20.62
CA LYS A 204 -1.49 9.39 -19.61
C LYS A 204 -1.40 8.18 -18.67
N THR A 205 -1.99 8.31 -17.49
CA THR A 205 -2.07 7.21 -16.52
C THR A 205 -2.56 5.92 -17.15
N GLY A 206 -1.90 4.83 -16.79
CA GLY A 206 -2.26 3.49 -17.24
C GLY A 206 -3.19 2.79 -16.27
N THR A 207 -3.61 1.58 -16.66
CA THR A 207 -4.33 0.67 -15.76
C THR A 207 -3.39 0.08 -14.73
N ILE A 208 -3.75 0.20 -13.45
CA ILE A 208 -3.11 -0.54 -12.36
C ILE A 208 -3.44 -2.01 -12.46
N LYS A 209 -2.42 -2.87 -12.38
CA LYS A 209 -2.56 -4.32 -12.47
C LYS A 209 -2.44 -4.99 -11.12
N VAL A 210 -3.30 -5.96 -10.84
CA VAL A 210 -3.11 -6.83 -9.66
C VAL A 210 -2.25 -8.02 -10.08
N LYS A 211 -1.03 -8.08 -9.55
CA LYS A 211 -0.04 -9.10 -9.91
C LYS A 211 -0.18 -10.34 -9.03
N ALA A 212 -0.51 -10.14 -7.76
CA ALA A 212 -0.81 -11.18 -6.79
C ALA A 212 -1.64 -10.61 -5.63
N ALA A 213 -2.32 -11.49 -4.91
CA ALA A 213 -2.74 -11.24 -3.55
C ALA A 213 -1.62 -11.68 -2.60
N TYR A 214 -1.39 -10.95 -1.52
CA TYR A 214 -0.47 -11.38 -0.47
C TYR A 214 -1.22 -11.75 0.80
N VAL A 215 -0.64 -12.70 1.52
CA VAL A 215 -1.00 -13.06 2.89
C VAL A 215 0.27 -13.01 3.73
N LEU A 216 0.25 -12.25 4.81
CA LEU A 216 1.39 -12.14 5.70
C LEU A 216 1.48 -13.35 6.61
N ILE A 217 2.68 -13.91 6.71
CA ILE A 217 3.03 -14.87 7.73
C ILE A 217 3.78 -14.10 8.81
N ASN A 218 3.13 -13.92 9.97
CA ASN A 218 3.74 -13.35 11.16
C ASN A 218 3.61 -14.36 12.31
N GLU A 219 4.72 -14.70 12.94
CA GLU A 219 4.80 -15.71 14.00
C GLU A 219 4.59 -15.11 15.40
N GLU A 220 4.58 -13.78 15.56
CA GLU A 220 4.26 -13.09 16.82
C GLU A 220 2.74 -13.00 17.11
N ILE A 221 1.89 -13.55 16.22
CA ILE A 221 0.42 -13.55 16.37
C ILE A 221 0.04 -14.46 17.54
N ASN A 222 -0.56 -13.87 18.57
CA ASN A 222 -0.85 -14.54 19.83
C ASN A 222 -2.18 -15.30 19.72
N GLN A 223 -2.13 -16.60 20.00
CA GLN A 223 -3.03 -17.64 19.49
C GLN A 223 -4.43 -17.60 20.15
N LYS A 224 -5.45 -17.21 19.36
CA LYS A 224 -6.84 -17.73 19.33
C LYS A 224 -7.82 -16.77 18.66
N LYS A 225 -7.81 -15.47 19.01
CA LYS A 225 -8.72 -14.46 18.39
C LYS A 225 -8.20 -14.00 17.03
N GLU A 226 -6.90 -13.79 16.92
CA GLU A 226 -6.25 -13.39 15.67
C GLU A 226 -6.30 -14.53 14.64
N ASP A 227 -6.26 -15.79 15.06
CA ASP A 227 -6.45 -16.95 14.17
C ASP A 227 -7.81 -16.94 13.46
N ILE A 228 -8.88 -16.51 14.14
CA ILE A 228 -10.22 -16.44 13.55
C ILE A 228 -10.29 -15.30 12.53
N ILE A 229 -9.71 -14.13 12.86
CA ILE A 229 -9.65 -12.98 11.96
C ILE A 229 -8.81 -13.33 10.73
N MET A 230 -7.61 -13.88 10.92
CA MET A 230 -6.72 -14.34 9.84
C MET A 230 -7.39 -15.39 8.96
N LYS A 231 -8.11 -16.37 9.52
CA LYS A 231 -8.88 -17.34 8.74
C LYS A 231 -9.98 -16.68 7.91
N LYS A 232 -10.65 -15.66 8.46
CA LYS A 232 -11.70 -14.92 7.76
C LYS A 232 -11.12 -14.05 6.64
N GLU A 233 -10.07 -13.30 6.91
CA GLU A 233 -9.31 -12.51 5.94
C GLU A 233 -8.80 -13.40 4.80
N TYR A 234 -8.16 -14.52 5.15
CA TYR A 234 -7.70 -15.52 4.20
C TYR A 234 -8.84 -16.09 3.34
N SER A 235 -10.00 -16.37 3.94
CA SER A 235 -11.17 -16.85 3.18
C SER A 235 -11.62 -15.82 2.14
N TYR A 236 -11.71 -14.54 2.49
CA TYR A 236 -12.10 -13.50 1.53
C TYR A 236 -11.07 -13.33 0.41
N ILE A 237 -9.79 -13.24 0.74
CA ILE A 237 -8.75 -13.08 -0.29
C ILE A 237 -8.65 -14.33 -1.18
N SER A 238 -8.90 -15.52 -0.62
CA SER A 238 -8.97 -16.79 -1.37
C SER A 238 -10.17 -16.86 -2.31
N GLN A 239 -11.31 -16.27 -1.94
CA GLN A 239 -12.47 -16.15 -2.84
C GLN A 239 -12.15 -15.21 -4.00
N ILE A 240 -11.55 -14.05 -3.72
CA ILE A 240 -11.10 -13.09 -4.73
C ILE A 240 -10.07 -13.70 -5.67
N SER A 241 -9.08 -14.38 -5.12
CA SER A 241 -8.04 -15.10 -5.88
C SER A 241 -8.65 -16.07 -6.89
N ARG A 242 -9.55 -16.97 -6.43
CA ARG A 242 -10.23 -17.94 -7.30
C ARG A 242 -11.11 -17.26 -8.34
N ARG A 243 -11.90 -16.26 -7.93
CA ARG A 243 -12.87 -15.59 -8.81
C ARG A 243 -12.21 -14.82 -9.96
N PHE A 244 -11.03 -14.24 -9.71
CA PHE A 244 -10.35 -13.38 -10.67
C PHE A 244 -9.01 -13.93 -11.15
N ASN A 245 -8.70 -15.20 -10.86
CA ASN A 245 -7.45 -15.88 -11.22
C ASN A 245 -6.19 -15.10 -10.79
N ILE A 246 -6.20 -14.58 -9.55
CA ILE A 246 -5.09 -13.84 -8.97
C ILE A 246 -4.28 -14.81 -8.10
N PRO A 247 -2.97 -14.99 -8.32
CA PRO A 247 -2.16 -15.86 -7.48
C PRO A 247 -2.07 -15.32 -6.05
N ILE A 248 -2.08 -16.21 -5.07
CA ILE A 248 -1.81 -15.86 -3.66
C ILE A 248 -0.34 -16.18 -3.39
N ILE A 249 0.37 -15.21 -2.82
CA ILE A 249 1.71 -15.44 -2.28
C ILE A 249 1.72 -15.21 -0.77
N PHE A 250 2.50 -16.02 -0.07
CA PHE A 250 2.69 -15.88 1.36
C PHE A 250 4.02 -15.18 1.62
N ILE A 251 3.96 -14.05 2.32
CA ILE A 251 5.12 -13.19 2.54
C ILE A 251 5.39 -13.11 4.03
N PRO A 252 6.55 -13.59 4.50
CA PRO A 252 7.01 -13.26 5.84
C PRO A 252 7.19 -11.74 5.96
N GLY A 253 6.65 -11.14 7.01
CA GLY A 253 6.73 -9.69 7.17
C GLY A 253 6.07 -9.19 8.46
N LEU A 254 6.19 -7.89 8.71
CA LEU A 254 5.68 -7.26 9.91
C LEU A 254 4.54 -6.30 9.55
N ILE A 255 3.42 -6.41 10.26
CA ILE A 255 2.32 -5.45 10.18
C ILE A 255 2.71 -4.20 11.00
N LYS A 256 2.47 -3.03 10.42
CA LYS A 256 2.59 -1.71 11.06
C LYS A 256 1.23 -1.03 11.15
#